data_AF-A0AAD4UZ94-F1
#
_entry.id   AF-A0AAD4UZ94-F1
#
_cell.length_a   1.000
_cell.length_b   1.000
_cell.length_c   1.000
_cell.angle_alpha   90.00
_cell.angle_beta   90.00
_cell.angle_gamma   90.00
#
_symmetry.space_group_name_H-M   'P 1'
#
loop_
_entity.id
_entity.type
_entity.pdbx_description
1 polymer ?
#
loop_
_entity_poly.entity_id
_entity_poly.type
_entity_poly.pdbx_seq_one_letter_code
_entity_poly.pdbx_strand_id
1 'polypeptide(L)'
;MLAVHVKPVQLSPTVAASSTPNATFRLSMFVGVRKAVEPTLHRDTLTSTHAPNDAASLAAKNPTIFPNDPYAKNEAFNCSNGDVYKWKHLWRVLAEQFDMEFEDFDDDDEGELRPSMEEMMKDKGPVWDEIVRENGLVPTKLEEIGNWWFVDVMFGVESSVDSMNKSKEHGFVGFRNSRTSFVTWIDKMKSYRLVP
;
A
#
# COMPACT_ATOMS: atom_id res chain seq x y z
N MET A 1 -9.34 -45.51 -0.22
CA MET A 1 -8.71 -44.29 0.33
C MET A 1 -9.79 -43.25 0.54
N LEU A 2 -9.90 -42.67 1.74
CA LEU A 2 -10.84 -41.58 2.01
C LEU A 2 -10.18 -40.26 1.59
N ALA A 3 -10.79 -39.51 0.67
CA ALA A 3 -10.31 -38.19 0.30
C ALA A 3 -10.65 -37.19 1.43
N VAL A 4 -9.66 -36.85 2.26
CA VAL A 4 -9.84 -35.84 3.31
C VAL A 4 -9.96 -34.47 2.65
N HIS A 5 -11.17 -33.93 2.59
CA HIS A 5 -11.42 -32.56 2.14
C HIS A 5 -10.84 -31.58 3.19
N VAL A 6 -9.64 -31.07 2.92
CA VAL A 6 -9.01 -30.02 3.73
C VAL A 6 -9.60 -28.69 3.30
N LYS A 7 -10.47 -28.10 4.13
CA LYS A 7 -10.91 -26.71 3.95
C LYS A 7 -9.70 -25.77 4.08
N PRO A 8 -9.57 -24.74 3.23
CA PRO A 8 -8.45 -23.81 3.28
C PRO A 8 -8.45 -22.97 4.57
N VAL A 9 -7.27 -22.54 4.99
CA VAL A 9 -7.07 -21.52 6.03
C VAL A 9 -7.61 -20.19 5.50
N GLN A 10 -8.38 -19.46 6.32
CA GLN A 10 -9.04 -18.23 5.89
C GLN A 10 -8.33 -17.00 6.50
N LEU A 11 -7.74 -16.18 5.64
CA LEU A 11 -7.23 -14.86 6.01
C LEU A 11 -8.40 -13.90 6.29
N SER A 12 -8.21 -12.97 7.23
CA SER A 12 -9.25 -11.98 7.57
C SER A 12 -9.55 -11.01 6.41
N PRO A 13 -10.80 -10.56 6.21
CA PRO A 13 -11.15 -9.68 5.08
C PRO A 13 -10.34 -8.37 5.00
N THR A 14 -9.93 -7.83 6.15
CA THR A 14 -9.08 -6.64 6.28
C THR A 14 -7.75 -6.77 5.52
N VAL A 15 -7.20 -7.98 5.44
CA VAL A 15 -5.94 -8.30 4.73
C VAL A 15 -6.12 -8.18 3.20
N ALA A 16 -7.31 -8.47 2.67
CA ALA A 16 -7.58 -8.42 1.23
C ALA A 16 -7.75 -6.97 0.74
N ALA A 17 -8.50 -6.15 1.49
CA ALA A 17 -8.76 -4.74 1.18
C ALA A 17 -7.50 -3.85 1.28
N SER A 18 -6.56 -4.21 2.15
CA SER A 18 -5.27 -3.52 2.36
C SER A 18 -4.11 -4.05 1.49
N SER A 19 -4.41 -4.83 0.44
CA SER A 19 -3.37 -5.48 -0.36
C SER A 19 -2.42 -4.47 -1.02
N THR A 20 -1.12 -4.61 -0.70
CA THR A 20 -0.03 -3.69 -1.09
C THR A 20 -0.07 -3.12 -2.51
N PRO A 21 -0.35 -3.89 -3.58
CA PRO A 21 -0.23 -3.39 -4.94
C PRO A 21 -1.12 -2.18 -5.19
N ASN A 22 -2.35 -2.17 -4.66
CA ASN A 22 -3.36 -1.18 -5.03
C ASN A 22 -3.13 0.17 -4.36
N ALA A 23 -2.69 0.20 -3.10
CA ALA A 23 -2.38 1.44 -2.39
C ALA A 23 -1.07 2.04 -2.90
N THR A 24 0.01 1.24 -2.95
CA THR A 24 1.34 1.70 -3.40
C THR A 24 1.28 2.24 -4.82
N PHE A 25 0.52 1.61 -5.72
CA PHE A 25 0.31 2.06 -7.09
C PHE A 25 -0.34 3.44 -7.17
N ARG A 26 -1.44 3.66 -6.44
CA ARG A 26 -2.17 4.95 -6.46
C ARG A 26 -1.32 6.09 -5.91
N LEU A 27 -0.55 5.86 -4.85
CA LEU A 27 0.37 6.86 -4.32
C LEU A 27 1.51 7.15 -5.30
N SER A 28 2.05 6.12 -5.97
CA SER A 28 3.10 6.29 -6.98
C SER A 28 2.64 7.11 -8.19
N MET A 29 1.40 6.89 -8.66
CA MET A 29 0.79 7.71 -9.72
C MET A 29 0.52 9.14 -9.27
N PHE A 30 -0.03 9.32 -8.06
CA PHE A 30 -0.27 10.64 -7.48
C PHE A 30 1.03 11.46 -7.40
N VAL A 31 2.11 10.85 -6.90
CA VAL A 31 3.43 11.50 -6.80
C VAL A 31 4.00 11.80 -8.19
N GLY A 32 3.86 10.89 -9.16
CA GLY A 32 4.25 11.14 -10.55
C GLY A 32 3.49 12.32 -11.20
N VAL A 33 2.19 12.44 -10.97
CA VAL A 33 1.37 13.57 -11.45
C VAL A 33 1.72 14.86 -10.70
N ARG A 34 1.95 14.82 -9.38
CA ARG A 34 2.41 16.00 -8.63
C ARG A 34 3.73 16.48 -9.20
N LYS A 35 4.75 15.63 -9.37
CA LYS A 35 6.05 16.02 -9.94
C LYS A 35 5.95 16.81 -11.26
N ALA A 36 4.99 16.48 -12.12
CA ALA A 36 4.76 17.16 -13.40
C ALA A 36 4.08 18.54 -13.29
N VAL A 37 3.46 18.86 -12.14
CA VAL A 37 2.69 20.10 -11.90
C VAL A 37 3.35 20.98 -10.82
N GLU A 38 3.85 20.37 -9.75
CA GLU A 38 4.53 20.99 -8.61
C GLU A 38 5.60 20.01 -8.08
N PRO A 39 6.91 20.33 -8.21
CA PRO A 39 8.00 19.40 -7.92
C PRO A 39 8.26 19.15 -6.42
N THR A 40 7.56 19.86 -5.54
CA THR A 40 7.68 19.81 -4.08
C THR A 40 6.46 19.12 -3.47
N LEU A 41 6.68 18.14 -2.59
CA LEU A 41 5.61 17.40 -1.92
C LEU A 41 5.30 18.01 -0.55
N HIS A 42 4.30 18.90 -0.51
CA HIS A 42 3.84 19.59 0.70
C HIS A 42 2.92 18.75 1.62
N ARG A 43 2.77 19.23 2.85
CA ARG A 43 2.10 18.59 3.99
C ARG A 43 0.66 18.16 3.75
N ASP A 44 -0.12 19.08 3.21
CA ASP A 44 -1.59 19.07 3.23
C ASP A 44 -2.14 17.79 2.57
N THR A 45 -1.36 17.23 1.65
CA THR A 45 -1.65 16.01 0.90
C THR A 45 -1.69 14.73 1.76
N LEU A 46 -1.25 14.74 3.05
CA LEU A 46 -0.69 13.54 3.70
C LEU A 46 -1.11 13.30 5.19
N THR A 47 -2.14 12.48 5.50
CA THR A 47 -2.35 11.96 6.91
C THR A 47 -3.06 10.61 7.02
N SER A 48 -2.76 9.86 8.10
CA SER A 48 -3.26 8.53 8.56
C SER A 48 -4.46 7.79 7.91
N THR A 49 -4.50 6.44 7.73
CA THR A 49 -3.49 5.35 7.69
C THR A 49 -4.07 4.03 7.13
N HIS A 50 -3.35 3.31 6.23
CA HIS A 50 -3.38 1.83 6.04
C HIS A 50 -2.03 1.34 5.47
N ALA A 51 -1.60 0.10 5.73
CA ALA A 51 -0.26 -0.38 5.38
C ALA A 51 -0.17 -1.06 4.00
N PRO A 52 1.01 -0.99 3.33
CA PRO A 52 1.37 -1.98 2.31
C PRO A 52 1.58 -3.36 2.98
N ASN A 53 0.50 -4.14 3.08
CA ASN A 53 0.54 -5.50 3.62
C ASN A 53 1.09 -6.51 2.58
N ASP A 54 2.37 -6.88 2.68
CA ASP A 54 3.05 -7.88 1.81
C ASP A 54 3.17 -9.26 2.49
N ALA A 55 2.90 -9.36 3.79
CA ALA A 55 2.76 -10.65 4.46
C ALA A 55 1.68 -11.53 3.81
N ALA A 56 0.63 -10.92 3.22
CA ALA A 56 -0.33 -11.63 2.37
C ALA A 56 0.34 -12.34 1.17
N SER A 57 1.44 -11.80 0.61
CA SER A 57 2.20 -12.45 -0.48
C SER A 57 3.10 -13.57 0.03
N LEU A 58 3.58 -13.49 1.29
CA LEU A 58 4.21 -14.61 1.99
C LEU A 58 3.22 -15.75 2.26
N ALA A 59 2.00 -15.41 2.71
CA ALA A 59 0.92 -16.37 2.92
C ALA A 59 0.53 -17.07 1.61
N ALA A 60 0.36 -16.33 0.51
CA ALA A 60 0.03 -16.89 -0.79
C ALA A 60 1.14 -17.78 -1.40
N LYS A 61 2.42 -17.48 -1.12
CA LYS A 61 3.57 -18.29 -1.58
C LYS A 61 3.82 -19.54 -0.75
N ASN A 62 3.27 -19.61 0.46
CA ASN A 62 3.35 -20.77 1.35
C ASN A 62 1.96 -21.42 1.47
N PRO A 63 1.55 -22.32 0.55
CA PRO A 63 0.24 -22.98 0.62
C PRO A 63 0.02 -23.80 1.90
N THR A 64 1.10 -24.07 2.63
CA THR A 64 1.11 -24.49 4.03
C THR A 64 1.65 -23.36 4.90
N ILE A 65 0.81 -22.37 5.23
CA ILE A 65 1.12 -21.29 6.20
C ILE A 65 1.43 -21.88 7.59
N PHE A 66 0.80 -23.03 7.89
CA PHE A 66 0.95 -23.82 9.11
C PHE A 66 1.14 -25.30 8.73
N PRO A 67 2.32 -25.73 8.23
CA PRO A 67 2.48 -27.05 7.61
C PRO A 67 2.22 -28.24 8.54
N ASN A 68 2.49 -28.04 9.83
CA ASN A 68 2.55 -29.10 10.83
C ASN A 68 1.67 -28.82 12.06
N ASP A 69 0.80 -27.81 12.01
CA ASP A 69 -0.09 -27.49 13.13
C ASP A 69 -1.52 -28.00 12.87
N PRO A 70 -1.96 -29.07 13.59
CA PRO A 70 -3.33 -29.57 13.46
C PRO A 70 -4.39 -28.60 14.00
N TYR A 71 -4.01 -27.62 14.82
CA TYR A 71 -4.92 -26.63 15.43
C TYR A 71 -5.17 -25.40 14.55
N ALA A 72 -4.39 -25.20 13.48
CA ALA A 72 -4.61 -24.10 12.54
C ALA A 72 -5.82 -24.30 11.59
N LYS A 73 -6.47 -25.48 11.62
CA LYS A 73 -7.58 -25.80 10.72
C LYS A 73 -8.91 -25.18 11.17
N ASN A 74 -9.56 -24.47 10.25
CA ASN A 74 -10.79 -23.67 10.48
C ASN A 74 -10.60 -22.42 11.33
N GLU A 75 -9.36 -22.02 11.65
CA GLU A 75 -9.08 -20.80 12.38
C GLU A 75 -8.89 -19.60 11.43
N ALA A 76 -9.40 -18.45 11.83
CA ALA A 76 -9.12 -17.17 11.17
C ALA A 76 -7.83 -16.56 11.72
N PHE A 77 -6.94 -16.13 10.84
CA PHE A 77 -5.64 -15.54 11.18
C PHE A 77 -5.48 -14.15 10.58
N ASN A 78 -4.92 -13.24 11.38
CA ASN A 78 -4.37 -11.99 10.87
C ASN A 78 -3.07 -12.26 10.11
N CYS A 79 -2.77 -11.39 9.16
CA CYS A 79 -1.56 -11.50 8.35
C CYS A 79 -1.13 -10.09 7.97
N SER A 80 -0.26 -9.49 8.78
CA SER A 80 0.39 -8.21 8.53
C SER A 80 1.91 -8.37 8.55
N ASN A 81 2.65 -7.35 8.13
CA ASN A 81 4.10 -7.40 7.96
C ASN A 81 4.88 -7.75 9.24
N GLY A 82 4.28 -7.51 10.41
CA GLY A 82 4.87 -7.81 11.72
C GLY A 82 5.68 -6.65 12.33
N ASP A 83 5.72 -5.50 11.65
CA ASP A 83 6.31 -4.23 12.10
C ASP A 83 5.28 -3.08 12.06
N VAL A 84 5.68 -1.90 12.53
CA VAL A 84 4.89 -0.65 12.51
C VAL A 84 5.69 0.47 11.86
N TYR A 85 5.01 1.47 11.29
CA TYR A 85 5.62 2.62 10.61
C TYR A 85 4.71 3.86 10.78
N LYS A 86 5.27 5.06 10.61
CA LYS A 86 4.49 6.30 10.42
C LYS A 86 4.48 6.68 8.94
N TRP A 87 3.36 7.17 8.42
CA TRP A 87 3.26 7.62 7.02
C TRP A 87 4.28 8.69 6.65
N LYS A 88 4.63 9.62 7.55
CA LYS A 88 5.64 10.66 7.30
C LYS A 88 6.99 10.09 6.82
N HIS A 89 7.37 8.90 7.27
CA HIS A 89 8.59 8.23 6.81
C HIS A 89 8.42 7.54 5.44
N LEU A 90 7.24 7.04 5.10
CA LEU A 90 6.97 6.46 3.78
C LEU A 90 6.77 7.54 2.71
N TRP A 91 6.27 8.72 3.07
CA TRP A 91 6.14 9.86 2.16
C TRP A 91 7.49 10.45 1.74
N ARG A 92 8.45 10.55 2.68
CA ARG A 92 9.85 10.83 2.33
C ARG A 92 10.39 9.78 1.36
N VAL A 93 10.11 8.49 1.59
CA VAL A 93 10.54 7.42 0.67
C VAL A 93 9.89 7.55 -0.70
N LEU A 94 8.63 7.97 -0.82
CA LEU A 94 8.02 8.27 -2.12
C LEU A 94 8.74 9.43 -2.82
N ALA A 95 9.01 10.52 -2.12
CA ALA A 95 9.74 11.66 -2.71
C ALA A 95 11.17 11.25 -3.15
N GLU A 96 11.89 10.50 -2.32
CA GLU A 96 13.20 9.89 -2.66
C GLU A 96 13.10 8.99 -3.91
N GLN A 97 12.04 8.18 -4.04
CA GLN A 97 11.85 7.28 -5.17
C GLN A 97 11.45 7.98 -6.46
N PHE A 98 10.89 9.18 -6.39
CA PHE A 98 10.44 9.95 -7.55
C PHE A 98 11.31 11.19 -7.82
N ASP A 99 12.46 11.35 -7.18
CA ASP A 99 13.34 12.53 -7.26
C ASP A 99 12.54 13.85 -7.09
N MET A 100 11.76 13.93 -6.01
CA MET A 100 11.01 15.13 -5.61
C MET A 100 11.61 15.76 -4.36
N GLU A 101 11.42 17.08 -4.21
CA GLU A 101 11.72 17.76 -2.96
C GLU A 101 10.67 17.40 -1.90
N PHE A 102 11.13 17.10 -0.68
CA PHE A 102 10.28 16.74 0.45
C PHE A 102 10.48 17.73 1.58
N GLU A 103 9.41 18.41 1.97
CA GLU A 103 9.37 19.27 3.13
C GLU A 103 9.02 18.44 4.38
N ASP A 104 9.67 18.68 5.51
CA ASP A 104 9.33 18.00 6.78
C ASP A 104 8.19 18.72 7.50
N PHE A 105 7.50 17.98 8.36
CA PHE A 105 6.35 18.48 9.13
C PHE A 105 6.56 18.20 10.63
N ASP A 106 6.24 19.19 11.45
CA ASP A 106 6.29 19.08 12.91
C ASP A 106 5.20 18.13 13.42
N ASP A 107 5.48 17.38 14.48
CA ASP A 107 4.55 16.38 15.06
C ASP A 107 3.35 17.03 15.80
N ASP A 108 3.37 18.33 16.08
CA ASP A 108 2.34 19.04 16.86
C ASP A 108 1.09 19.47 16.05
N ASP A 109 1.10 19.19 14.74
CA ASP A 109 0.27 19.89 13.75
C ASP A 109 -0.94 19.05 13.26
N GLU A 110 -1.41 18.08 14.04
CA GLU A 110 -2.42 17.07 13.61
C GLU A 110 -3.85 17.62 13.31
N GLY A 111 -4.06 18.95 13.33
CA GLY A 111 -5.37 19.60 13.28
C GLY A 111 -5.80 20.26 11.95
N GLU A 112 -4.94 20.38 10.94
CA GLU A 112 -5.29 21.09 9.70
C GLU A 112 -6.13 20.26 8.70
N LEU A 113 -6.92 20.97 7.89
CA LEU A 113 -7.89 20.36 6.97
C LEU A 113 -7.20 19.70 5.77
N ARG A 114 -7.21 18.37 5.72
CA ARG A 114 -6.84 17.54 4.56
C ARG A 114 -7.54 18.00 3.25
N PRO A 115 -6.83 18.55 2.24
CA PRO A 115 -7.30 18.57 0.86
C PRO A 115 -7.55 17.15 0.33
N SER A 116 -8.68 17.00 -0.37
CA SER A 116 -9.06 15.75 -1.04
C SER A 116 -8.17 15.46 -2.24
N MET A 117 -7.60 14.25 -2.31
CA MET A 117 -6.92 13.75 -3.50
C MET A 117 -7.87 13.59 -4.68
N GLU A 118 -9.14 13.27 -4.45
CA GLU A 118 -10.14 13.22 -5.51
C GLU A 118 -10.29 14.58 -6.21
N GLU A 119 -10.47 15.67 -5.46
CA GLU A 119 -10.54 17.01 -6.06
C GLU A 119 -9.19 17.47 -6.65
N MET A 120 -8.04 17.14 -6.05
CA MET A 120 -6.72 17.48 -6.61
C MET A 120 -6.42 16.80 -7.97
N MET A 121 -6.97 15.60 -8.19
CA MET A 121 -6.65 14.78 -9.37
C MET A 121 -7.72 14.82 -10.48
N LYS A 122 -8.89 15.41 -10.18
CA LYS A 122 -10.11 15.47 -11.00
C LYS A 122 -9.91 15.98 -12.44
N ASP A 123 -9.02 16.94 -12.63
CA ASP A 123 -8.70 17.60 -13.90
C ASP A 123 -7.34 17.15 -14.50
N LYS A 124 -6.63 16.22 -13.84
CA LYS A 124 -5.25 15.85 -14.18
C LYS A 124 -5.11 14.73 -15.23
N GLY A 125 -6.22 14.24 -15.78
CA GLY A 125 -6.22 13.25 -16.87
C GLY A 125 -5.28 13.59 -18.05
N PRO A 126 -5.32 14.82 -18.61
CA PRO A 126 -4.41 15.23 -19.67
C PRO A 126 -2.94 15.29 -19.26
N VAL A 127 -2.64 15.57 -17.98
CA VAL A 127 -1.26 15.54 -17.44
C VAL A 127 -0.75 14.11 -17.39
N TRP A 128 -1.60 13.16 -16.97
CA TRP A 128 -1.26 11.74 -16.98
C TRP A 128 -1.05 11.17 -18.38
N ASP A 129 -1.92 11.54 -19.34
CA ASP A 129 -1.75 11.16 -20.76
C ASP A 129 -0.36 11.60 -21.29
N GLU A 130 0.11 12.78 -20.91
CA GLU A 130 1.43 13.28 -21.28
C GLU A 130 2.56 12.51 -20.58
N ILE A 131 2.47 12.28 -19.26
CA ILE A 131 3.44 11.45 -18.50
C ILE A 131 3.58 10.06 -19.14
N VAL A 132 2.46 9.43 -19.50
CA VAL A 132 2.43 8.13 -20.17
C VAL A 132 3.14 8.18 -21.52
N ARG A 133 2.87 9.21 -22.33
CA ARG A 133 3.49 9.43 -23.64
C ARG A 133 5.01 9.64 -23.54
N GLU A 134 5.46 10.47 -22.62
CA GLU A 134 6.87 10.87 -22.50
C GLU A 134 7.75 9.77 -21.91
N ASN A 135 7.26 9.05 -20.91
CA ASN A 135 8.02 7.99 -20.22
C ASN A 135 7.83 6.61 -20.88
N GLY A 136 7.01 6.50 -21.94
CA GLY A 136 6.76 5.24 -22.64
C GLY A 136 6.09 4.20 -21.76
N LEU A 137 5.14 4.64 -20.94
CA LEU A 137 4.41 3.82 -19.97
C LEU A 137 3.34 2.94 -20.65
N VAL A 138 2.77 2.01 -19.89
CA VAL A 138 1.58 1.26 -20.30
C VAL A 138 0.41 2.26 -20.49
N PRO A 139 -0.26 2.28 -21.66
CA PRO A 139 -1.40 3.16 -21.90
C PRO A 139 -2.52 2.89 -20.90
N THR A 140 -2.82 3.87 -20.05
CA THR A 140 -3.81 3.79 -18.98
C THR A 140 -4.45 5.16 -18.77
N LYS A 141 -5.74 5.23 -18.44
CA LYS A 141 -6.40 6.49 -18.07
C LYS A 141 -6.39 6.71 -16.57
N LEU A 142 -6.18 7.94 -16.15
CA LEU A 142 -5.99 8.32 -14.74
C LEU A 142 -7.22 7.92 -13.89
N GLU A 143 -8.41 8.09 -14.46
CA GLU A 143 -9.71 7.76 -13.88
C GLU A 143 -10.00 6.24 -13.80
N GLU A 144 -9.36 5.40 -14.61
CA GLU A 144 -9.55 3.93 -14.58
C GLU A 144 -8.75 3.28 -13.44
N ILE A 145 -7.65 3.90 -13.05
CA ILE A 145 -6.63 3.35 -12.13
C ILE A 145 -6.57 4.12 -10.79
N GLY A 146 -6.77 5.43 -10.87
CA GLY A 146 -6.75 6.40 -9.78
C GLY A 146 -8.09 6.46 -9.06
N ASN A 147 -8.40 5.42 -8.30
CA ASN A 147 -9.58 5.42 -7.43
C ASN A 147 -9.33 6.33 -6.21
N TRP A 148 -9.47 7.65 -6.40
CA TRP A 148 -9.00 8.68 -5.48
C TRP A 148 -9.84 8.82 -4.21
N TRP A 149 -11.18 8.72 -4.28
CA TRP A 149 -12.02 8.72 -3.08
C TRP A 149 -11.64 7.61 -2.10
N PHE A 150 -11.20 6.45 -2.61
CA PHE A 150 -10.73 5.35 -1.75
C PHE A 150 -9.41 5.70 -1.06
N VAL A 151 -8.55 6.49 -1.70
CA VAL A 151 -7.33 7.01 -1.09
C VAL A 151 -7.67 8.04 -0.01
N ASP A 152 -8.63 8.94 -0.26
CA ASP A 152 -9.15 9.88 0.74
C ASP A 152 -9.80 9.17 1.93
N VAL A 153 -10.51 8.05 1.72
CA VAL A 153 -11.05 7.22 2.82
C VAL A 153 -9.95 6.49 3.59
N MET A 154 -8.92 5.94 2.91
CA MET A 154 -7.76 5.33 3.59
C MET A 154 -6.96 6.34 4.43
N PHE A 155 -6.90 7.59 3.99
CA PHE A 155 -6.30 8.72 4.71
C PHE A 155 -7.29 9.49 5.61
N GLY A 156 -8.55 9.06 5.64
CA GLY A 156 -9.62 9.64 6.45
C GLY A 156 -9.64 9.11 7.89
N VAL A 157 -9.13 7.89 8.11
CA VAL A 157 -9.38 7.05 9.28
C VAL A 157 -8.07 6.74 10.05
N GLU A 158 -8.13 6.75 11.38
CA GLU A 158 -7.01 6.30 12.22
C GLU A 158 -6.62 4.84 11.94
N SER A 159 -5.33 4.51 12.01
CA SER A 159 -4.91 3.11 11.92
C SER A 159 -5.43 2.33 13.11
N SER A 160 -6.14 1.24 12.85
CA SER A 160 -6.08 0.10 13.78
C SER A 160 -4.79 -0.68 13.51
N VAL A 161 -4.16 -1.17 14.57
CA VAL A 161 -3.03 -2.12 14.50
C VAL A 161 -3.57 -3.50 14.80
N ASP A 162 -3.32 -4.47 13.92
CA ASP A 162 -3.72 -5.86 14.16
C ASP A 162 -2.69 -6.62 15.01
N SER A 163 -3.10 -7.76 15.56
CA SER A 163 -2.19 -8.63 16.31
C SER A 163 -1.83 -9.86 15.49
N MET A 164 -0.53 -10.06 15.29
CA MET A 164 0.06 -11.26 14.69
C MET A 164 0.35 -12.37 15.71
N ASN A 165 -0.01 -12.20 16.99
CA ASN A 165 0.34 -13.17 18.04
C ASN A 165 -0.22 -14.56 17.75
N LYS A 166 -1.53 -14.66 17.43
CA LYS A 166 -2.16 -15.94 17.06
C LYS A 166 -1.43 -16.63 15.91
N SER A 167 -1.06 -15.89 14.87
CA SER A 167 -0.33 -16.44 13.73
C SER A 167 1.06 -16.95 14.15
N LYS A 168 1.78 -16.21 15.00
CA LYS A 168 3.09 -16.59 15.54
C LYS A 168 3.01 -17.81 16.48
N GLU A 169 2.00 -17.87 17.34
CA GLU A 169 1.73 -18.97 18.27
C GLU A 169 1.45 -20.29 17.56
N HIS A 170 0.74 -20.23 16.42
CA HIS A 170 0.52 -21.36 15.53
C HIS A 170 1.72 -21.66 14.58
N GLY A 171 2.84 -20.94 14.73
CA GLY A 171 4.12 -21.22 14.04
C GLY A 171 4.43 -20.37 12.81
N PHE A 172 3.58 -19.41 12.43
CA PHE A 172 3.88 -18.47 11.35
C PHE A 172 4.84 -17.37 11.82
N VAL A 173 6.13 -17.56 11.53
CA VAL A 173 7.22 -16.61 11.81
C VAL A 173 7.59 -15.74 10.60
N GLY A 174 6.77 -15.75 9.54
CA GLY A 174 6.97 -14.93 8.35
C GLY A 174 6.76 -13.45 8.64
N PHE A 175 7.68 -12.59 8.20
CA PHE A 175 7.59 -11.15 8.34
C PHE A 175 8.18 -10.39 7.14
N ARG A 176 7.88 -9.10 7.07
CA ARG A 176 8.42 -8.15 6.08
C ARG A 176 8.80 -6.86 6.78
N ASN A 177 9.86 -6.21 6.31
CA ASN A 177 10.12 -4.82 6.67
C ASN A 177 9.24 -3.94 5.79
N SER A 178 8.32 -3.18 6.38
CA SER A 178 7.33 -2.38 5.64
C SER A 178 7.98 -1.35 4.70
N ARG A 179 9.06 -0.67 5.13
CA ARG A 179 9.79 0.29 4.28
C ARG A 179 10.41 -0.37 3.05
N THR A 180 11.10 -1.49 3.23
CA THR A 180 11.77 -2.21 2.13
C THR A 180 10.76 -2.85 1.18
N SER A 181 9.66 -3.37 1.73
CA SER A 181 8.53 -3.89 0.94
C SER A 181 7.92 -2.79 0.06
N PHE A 182 7.67 -1.62 0.62
CA PHE A 182 7.12 -0.47 -0.09
C PHE A 182 8.01 -0.04 -1.27
N VAL A 183 9.33 0.10 -1.07
CA VAL A 183 10.29 0.34 -2.17
C VAL A 183 10.24 -0.77 -3.21
N THR A 184 10.28 -2.04 -2.79
CA THR A 184 10.22 -3.20 -3.71
C THR A 184 8.97 -3.18 -4.61
N TRP A 185 7.84 -2.71 -4.10
CA TRP A 185 6.62 -2.58 -4.90
C TRP A 185 6.66 -1.37 -5.84
N ILE A 186 7.26 -0.24 -5.44
CA ILE A 186 7.53 0.90 -6.33
C ILE A 186 8.43 0.46 -7.50
N ASP A 187 9.58 -0.14 -7.20
CA ASP A 187 10.52 -0.69 -8.20
C ASP A 187 9.83 -1.64 -9.18
N LYS A 188 8.96 -2.51 -8.66
CA LYS A 188 8.21 -3.47 -9.48
C LYS A 188 7.25 -2.77 -10.44
N MET A 189 6.57 -1.70 -10.03
CA MET A 189 5.66 -0.94 -10.89
C MET A 189 6.42 -0.14 -11.96
N LYS A 190 7.58 0.44 -11.61
CA LYS A 190 8.52 1.01 -12.59
C LYS A 190 9.03 -0.04 -13.59
N SER A 191 9.37 -1.24 -13.13
CA SER A 191 9.83 -2.34 -14.00
C SER A 191 8.77 -2.78 -15.02
N TYR A 192 7.48 -2.63 -14.69
CA TYR A 192 6.35 -2.86 -15.58
C TYR A 192 5.89 -1.60 -16.34
N ARG A 193 6.58 -0.47 -16.17
CA ARG A 193 6.26 0.84 -16.76
C ARG A 193 4.81 1.28 -16.48
N LEU A 194 4.33 1.03 -15.27
CA LEU A 194 3.02 1.50 -14.80
C LEU A 194 3.08 2.92 -14.24
N VAL A 195 4.29 3.34 -13.82
CA VAL A 195 4.65 4.67 -13.32
C VAL A 195 6.06 5.00 -13.83
N PRO A 196 6.47 6.27 -13.88
CA PRO A 196 7.88 6.67 -14.15
C PRO A 196 8.87 6.10 -13.14
#